data_AF-A0AAP0KGV6-F1
#
_entry.id   AF-A0AAP0KGV6-F1
#
_cell.length_a   1.000
_cell.length_b   1.000
_cell.length_c   1.000
_cell.angle_alpha   90.00
_cell.angle_beta   90.00
_cell.angle_gamma   90.00
#
_symmetry.space_group_name_H-M   'P 1'
#
loop_
_entity.id
_entity.type
_entity.pdbx_description
1 polymer ?
#
loop_
_entity_poly.entity_id
_entity_poly.type
_entity_poly.pdbx_seq_one_letter_code
_entity_poly.pdbx_strand_id
1 'polypeptide(L)'
;MIHFSFVLLKLVVPISNAKSTLIATMLSNLTDLSVRFSLSEGGTPARFLIIDDGWQDVGNEFQKEGEPLIEGSQFGGRLLSIKVNSKFHKKGNEPLNEAPSNLKDFVSWIRMEFGLKYVYVWHALMGYWGGVQPDAPETKKYKSNIRYPVQSPGVLANMRDISMDCMEKYGVCTIDPAKVSEFYDDLHGYLVSQDVDGVKVDVQNILETIATGLGGRVLLTRHFQEALEKSIAKNFRDNSIICCMGQSTDSIYHSKRSAITRASDDYWPKDPTKQSLHIAAVAFNSIFLGEVVVPDWDMFYSKHHAAEFHAVARAIGGCGVYVSDKPAHHDFTILKRLVLPDGSVLRAKYPGRPSRDCLFNDPVMDGKSLLKIWNLNECSGVIGIFNCQGTGTWPCSDTIQNNSNVNLSGHISPKDIEYFEEICGDSWTGDCAIFWFKTGSMSRLPIEGKISLSLESLQCNVFTVSPIKLYDQGVQFAPIGLIDMYNSGGAVKAVESFSSPSTSGIKISGKGCGRFGAYSNRRPTRCIVNGEDKTFELSEGDNFLTFSIPAVTTSWDIALHF
;
A
#
# COMPACT_ATOMS: atom_id res chain seq x y z
N MET A 1 10.73 -12.10 -6.32
CA MET A 1 9.94 -11.30 -5.35
C MET A 1 10.10 -9.83 -5.73
N ILE A 2 9.05 -9.15 -6.20
CA ILE A 2 9.18 -7.76 -6.66
C ILE A 2 9.22 -6.82 -5.45
N HIS A 3 10.27 -6.00 -5.34
CA HIS A 3 10.40 -5.01 -4.27
C HIS A 3 9.84 -3.65 -4.73
N PHE A 4 8.54 -3.44 -4.49
CA PHE A 4 7.93 -2.12 -4.59
C PHE A 4 8.32 -1.30 -3.35
N SER A 5 9.47 -0.63 -3.44
CA SER A 5 9.97 0.25 -2.39
C SER A 5 9.68 1.72 -2.67
N PHE A 6 8.50 2.07 -3.23
CA PHE A 6 8.16 3.45 -3.64
C PHE A 6 6.74 3.88 -3.26
N VAL A 7 6.53 5.19 -3.23
CA VAL A 7 5.19 5.79 -3.05
C VAL A 7 4.42 5.92 -4.35
N LEU A 8 3.12 5.67 -4.24
CA LEU A 8 2.12 5.76 -5.29
C LEU A 8 1.19 6.96 -5.10
N LEU A 9 0.91 7.68 -6.18
CA LEU A 9 -0.29 8.52 -6.30
C LEU A 9 -1.41 7.72 -7.01
N LYS A 10 -2.63 7.72 -6.49
CA LYS A 10 -3.81 7.19 -7.20
C LYS A 10 -4.64 8.34 -7.77
N LEU A 11 -4.80 8.37 -9.09
CA LEU A 11 -5.70 9.30 -9.79
C LEU A 11 -7.01 8.58 -10.14
N VAL A 12 -8.11 9.00 -9.51
CA VAL A 12 -9.47 8.55 -9.88
C VAL A 12 -10.03 9.51 -10.94
N VAL A 13 -10.51 8.99 -12.07
CA VAL A 13 -11.11 9.78 -13.13
C VAL A 13 -12.64 9.79 -12.94
N PRO A 14 -13.31 10.94 -12.77
CA PRO A 14 -14.75 10.94 -12.52
C PRO A 14 -15.56 10.26 -13.64
N ILE A 15 -16.52 9.44 -13.24
CA ILE A 15 -17.36 8.63 -14.14
C ILE A 15 -18.40 9.49 -14.88
N SER A 16 -18.79 10.64 -14.33
CA SER A 16 -19.86 11.48 -14.89
C SER A 16 -19.54 12.10 -16.25
N ASN A 17 -20.39 11.83 -17.26
CA ASN A 17 -20.40 12.56 -18.54
C ASN A 17 -20.89 14.01 -18.41
N ALA A 18 -21.44 14.40 -17.25
CA ALA A 18 -21.88 15.76 -16.96
C ALA A 18 -20.69 16.74 -16.86
N LYS A 19 -20.39 17.39 -17.98
CA LYS A 19 -19.24 18.27 -18.24
C LYS A 19 -17.90 17.56 -18.08
N SER A 20 -17.19 17.52 -19.21
CA SER A 20 -15.80 17.13 -19.34
C SER A 20 -14.83 18.09 -18.64
N THR A 21 -15.04 18.42 -17.37
CA THR A 21 -14.11 19.23 -16.58
C THR A 21 -12.95 18.37 -16.13
N LEU A 22 -13.04 17.50 -15.12
CA LEU A 22 -11.84 17.15 -14.32
C LEU A 22 -10.54 16.83 -15.09
N ILE A 23 -10.54 16.02 -16.17
CA ILE A 23 -9.31 15.88 -17.00
C ILE A 23 -9.03 17.13 -17.85
N ALA A 24 -10.01 17.73 -18.53
CA ALA A 24 -9.83 19.05 -19.15
C ALA A 24 -9.59 20.18 -18.14
N THR A 25 -9.67 19.97 -16.83
CA THR A 25 -9.30 20.91 -15.76
C THR A 25 -7.92 20.57 -15.19
N MET A 26 -7.51 19.30 -15.17
CA MET A 26 -6.09 18.95 -15.04
C MET A 26 -5.29 19.42 -16.27
N LEU A 27 -5.92 19.50 -17.46
CA LEU A 27 -5.30 19.96 -18.70
C LEU A 27 -5.49 21.47 -18.96
N SER A 28 -6.66 22.08 -18.67
CA SER A 28 -6.80 23.55 -18.78
C SER A 28 -6.02 24.29 -17.71
N ASN A 29 -5.87 23.71 -16.51
CA ASN A 29 -5.05 24.31 -15.46
C ASN A 29 -3.54 24.07 -15.68
N LEU A 30 -3.11 23.38 -16.76
CA LEU A 30 -1.70 23.45 -17.20
C LEU A 30 -1.29 24.87 -17.59
N THR A 31 -2.25 25.76 -17.88
CA THR A 31 -1.99 27.19 -18.11
C THR A 31 -2.01 28.03 -16.83
N ASP A 32 -2.38 27.47 -15.67
CA ASP A 32 -2.30 28.14 -14.36
C ASP A 32 -1.09 27.61 -13.57
N LEU A 33 0.06 28.24 -13.83
CA LEU A 33 1.39 27.97 -13.26
C LEU A 33 1.49 28.12 -11.72
N SER A 34 0.36 28.29 -11.02
CA SER A 34 0.27 28.36 -9.56
C SER A 34 -0.04 27.03 -8.86
N VAL A 35 -0.57 26.02 -9.56
CA VAL A 35 -0.80 24.66 -9.00
C VAL A 35 0.39 23.76 -9.29
N ARG A 36 1.54 24.08 -8.67
CA ARG A 36 2.73 23.23 -8.73
C ARG A 36 2.62 21.96 -7.89
N PHE A 37 3.56 21.05 -8.13
CA PHE A 37 3.43 19.61 -7.94
C PHE A 37 3.66 19.16 -6.49
N SER A 38 2.59 19.23 -5.71
CA SER A 38 2.60 19.09 -4.25
C SER A 38 3.45 17.96 -3.67
N LEU A 39 3.39 16.72 -4.18
CA LEU A 39 4.15 15.60 -3.59
C LEU A 39 5.68 15.75 -3.74
N SER A 40 6.16 16.15 -4.91
CA SER A 40 7.60 16.33 -5.17
C SER A 40 8.13 17.58 -4.49
N GLU A 41 7.39 18.70 -4.54
CA GLU A 41 7.75 19.93 -3.83
C GLU A 41 7.68 19.77 -2.30
N GLY A 42 6.77 18.91 -1.83
CA GLY A 42 6.70 18.48 -0.43
C GLY A 42 7.88 17.63 0.03
N GLY A 43 8.80 17.23 -0.86
CA GLY A 43 9.96 16.39 -0.55
C GLY A 43 9.64 14.91 -0.40
N THR A 44 8.49 14.45 -0.91
CA THR A 44 8.02 13.07 -0.84
C THR A 44 7.51 12.61 -2.22
N PRO A 45 8.38 12.57 -3.24
CA PRO A 45 7.96 12.33 -4.62
C PRO A 45 7.41 10.91 -4.79
N ALA A 46 6.26 10.77 -5.46
CA ALA A 46 5.77 9.47 -5.90
C ALA A 46 6.65 8.94 -7.04
N ARG A 47 6.95 7.63 -7.07
CA ARG A 47 7.62 6.98 -8.21
C ARG A 47 6.72 5.96 -8.91
N PHE A 48 5.47 5.86 -8.49
CA PHE A 48 4.45 5.01 -9.07
C PHE A 48 3.16 5.83 -9.24
N LEU A 49 2.39 5.55 -10.29
CA LEU A 49 1.06 6.10 -10.55
C LEU A 49 0.08 4.96 -10.90
N ILE A 50 -1.14 5.03 -10.37
CA ILE A 50 -2.29 4.23 -10.81
C ILE A 50 -3.33 5.22 -11.32
N ILE A 51 -3.67 5.10 -12.60
CA ILE A 51 -4.89 5.68 -13.15
C ILE A 51 -6.00 4.69 -12.84
N ASP A 52 -6.79 4.99 -11.81
CA ASP A 52 -7.87 4.13 -11.33
C ASP A 52 -9.14 4.34 -12.19
N ASP A 53 -10.32 3.93 -11.72
CA ASP A 53 -11.55 3.91 -12.52
C ASP A 53 -11.84 5.25 -13.27
N GLY A 54 -12.43 5.12 -14.47
CA GLY A 54 -13.01 6.21 -15.28
C GLY A 54 -12.24 6.64 -16.53
N TRP A 55 -11.13 5.98 -16.86
CA TRP A 55 -10.33 6.24 -18.08
C TRP A 55 -10.78 5.44 -19.33
N GLN A 56 -11.49 4.32 -19.14
CA GLN A 56 -11.95 3.43 -20.21
C GLN A 56 -13.13 4.03 -20.99
N ASP A 57 -13.29 3.62 -22.26
CA ASP A 57 -14.45 3.98 -23.07
C ASP A 57 -15.66 3.10 -22.75
N VAL A 58 -16.68 3.71 -22.14
CA VAL A 58 -17.77 3.02 -21.45
C VAL A 58 -19.11 3.64 -21.81
N GLY A 59 -20.07 2.79 -22.17
CA GLY A 59 -21.47 3.15 -22.36
C GLY A 59 -22.29 2.76 -21.13
N ASN A 60 -23.21 3.62 -20.71
CA ASN A 60 -24.10 3.32 -19.59
C ASN A 60 -25.55 3.71 -19.93
N GLU A 61 -26.34 2.72 -20.33
CA GLU A 61 -27.76 2.90 -20.68
C GLU A 61 -28.65 3.27 -19.47
N PHE A 62 -28.13 3.11 -18.25
CA PHE A 62 -28.80 3.45 -17.00
C PHE A 62 -28.48 4.87 -16.50
N GLN A 63 -27.63 5.61 -17.24
CA GLN A 63 -27.29 7.01 -16.98
C GLN A 63 -27.55 7.85 -18.22
N LYS A 64 -28.69 8.55 -18.25
CA LYS A 64 -29.05 9.44 -19.35
C LYS A 64 -28.55 10.86 -19.11
N GLU A 65 -28.11 11.51 -20.18
CA GLU A 65 -27.69 12.91 -20.12
C GLU A 65 -28.87 13.82 -19.72
N GLY A 66 -28.64 14.72 -18.76
CA GLY A 66 -29.65 15.62 -18.21
C GLY A 66 -30.51 15.03 -17.07
N GLU A 67 -30.48 13.72 -16.84
CA GLU A 67 -31.14 13.11 -15.68
C GLU A 67 -30.21 13.12 -14.44
N PRO A 68 -30.75 13.16 -13.20
CA PRO A 68 -29.96 13.01 -11.98
C PRO A 68 -29.24 11.66 -11.92
N LEU A 69 -28.02 11.64 -11.40
CA LEU A 69 -27.26 10.42 -11.18
C LEU A 69 -27.98 9.52 -10.15
N ILE A 70 -28.50 8.38 -10.60
CA ILE A 70 -29.01 7.34 -9.71
C ILE A 70 -27.81 6.65 -9.05
N GLU A 71 -27.76 6.62 -7.72
CA GLU A 71 -26.68 5.95 -7.00
C GLU A 71 -26.57 4.46 -7.39
N GLY A 72 -25.35 3.99 -7.62
CA GLY A 72 -25.07 2.60 -8.03
C GLY A 72 -25.25 2.34 -9.53
N SER A 73 -25.89 3.24 -10.29
CA SER A 73 -26.02 3.10 -11.76
C SER A 73 -24.66 3.04 -12.48
N GLN A 74 -23.58 3.56 -11.88
CA GLN A 74 -22.23 3.47 -12.45
C GLN A 74 -21.75 2.02 -12.65
N PHE A 75 -22.21 1.10 -11.79
CA PHE A 75 -21.83 -0.31 -11.85
C PHE A 75 -22.50 -1.06 -13.02
N GLY A 76 -23.50 -0.45 -13.68
CA GLY A 76 -24.10 -0.96 -14.91
C GLY A 76 -23.39 -0.52 -16.20
N GLY A 77 -22.34 0.31 -16.12
CA GLY A 77 -21.56 0.72 -17.29
C GLY A 77 -20.85 -0.45 -17.96
N ARG A 78 -20.76 -0.47 -19.29
CA ARG A 78 -20.14 -1.55 -20.07
C ARG A 78 -19.09 -1.03 -21.04
N LEU A 79 -18.00 -1.77 -21.19
CA LEU A 79 -16.87 -1.40 -22.06
C LEU A 79 -17.29 -1.38 -23.54
N LEU A 80 -17.11 -0.24 -24.23
CA LEU A 80 -17.40 -0.05 -25.66
C LEU A 80 -16.17 -0.28 -26.55
N SER A 81 -14.99 0.06 -26.03
CA SER A 81 -13.69 -0.15 -26.66
C SER A 81 -12.65 -0.48 -25.60
N ILE A 82 -11.62 -1.26 -25.97
CA ILE A 82 -10.42 -1.44 -25.14
C ILE A 82 -9.54 -0.18 -25.06
N LYS A 83 -9.84 0.83 -25.88
CA LYS A 83 -9.12 2.09 -25.93
C LYS A 83 -9.56 3.03 -24.80
N VAL A 84 -8.75 4.07 -24.63
CA VAL A 84 -9.03 5.18 -23.72
C VAL A 84 -10.25 5.98 -24.19
N ASN A 85 -11.00 6.57 -23.27
CA ASN A 85 -12.12 7.45 -23.61
C ASN A 85 -11.68 8.86 -24.06
N SER A 86 -12.66 9.63 -24.54
CA SER A 86 -12.50 10.99 -25.07
C SER A 86 -11.87 12.00 -24.10
N LYS A 87 -11.74 11.71 -22.80
CA LYS A 87 -11.07 12.59 -21.84
C LYS A 87 -9.57 12.72 -22.11
N PHE A 88 -8.96 11.74 -22.79
CA PHE A 88 -7.54 11.72 -23.16
C PHE A 88 -7.31 12.13 -24.62
N HIS A 89 -8.31 12.72 -25.29
CA HIS A 89 -8.19 13.19 -26.67
C HIS A 89 -8.27 14.72 -26.73
N LYS A 90 -7.44 15.32 -27.59
CA LYS A 90 -7.51 16.77 -27.85
C LYS A 90 -8.86 17.16 -28.43
N LYS A 91 -9.44 18.23 -27.89
CA LYS A 91 -10.58 18.93 -28.52
C LYS A 91 -10.04 19.91 -29.56
N GLY A 92 -10.71 19.97 -30.72
CA GLY A 92 -10.18 20.62 -31.93
C GLY A 92 -9.93 22.13 -31.90
N ASN A 93 -10.13 22.82 -30.76
CA ASN A 93 -9.98 24.27 -30.61
C ASN A 93 -9.00 24.70 -29.50
N GLU A 94 -8.28 23.78 -28.87
CA GLU A 94 -7.30 24.14 -27.82
C GLU A 94 -5.94 24.56 -28.45
N PRO A 95 -5.26 25.59 -27.90
CA PRO A 95 -4.02 26.11 -28.45
C PRO A 95 -2.89 25.06 -28.42
N LEU A 96 -1.88 25.26 -29.27
CA LEU A 96 -0.78 24.31 -29.55
C LEU A 96 0.12 23.92 -28.36
N ASN A 97 -0.08 24.46 -27.17
CA ASN A 97 0.81 24.26 -26.03
C ASN A 97 0.42 23.00 -25.23
N GLU A 98 1.34 22.02 -25.28
CA GLU A 98 1.71 21.08 -24.20
C GLU A 98 0.67 20.08 -23.64
N ALA A 99 -0.63 20.23 -23.90
CA ALA A 99 -1.60 19.20 -23.50
C ALA A 99 -1.38 17.88 -24.28
N PRO A 100 -1.38 16.71 -23.63
CA PRO A 100 -1.38 15.39 -24.27
C PRO A 100 -2.51 15.17 -25.28
N SER A 101 -2.23 14.52 -26.42
CA SER A 101 -3.26 14.25 -27.46
C SER A 101 -3.91 12.87 -27.39
N ASN A 102 -3.29 11.95 -26.64
CA ASN A 102 -3.68 10.55 -26.48
C ASN A 102 -3.11 10.00 -25.15
N LEU A 103 -3.41 8.75 -24.80
CA LEU A 103 -2.92 8.13 -23.55
C LEU A 103 -1.39 8.00 -23.52
N LYS A 104 -0.74 7.62 -24.63
CA LYS A 104 0.72 7.52 -24.72
C LYS A 104 1.43 8.84 -24.45
N ASP A 105 0.93 9.95 -25.02
CA ASP A 105 1.45 11.30 -24.75
C ASP A 105 1.31 11.63 -23.26
N PHE A 106 0.16 11.29 -22.65
CA PHE A 106 -0.11 11.56 -21.23
C PHE A 106 0.83 10.77 -20.32
N VAL A 107 0.99 9.47 -20.59
CA VAL A 107 1.92 8.59 -19.85
C VAL A 107 3.37 9.05 -20.02
N SER A 108 3.76 9.48 -21.22
CA SER A 108 5.11 10.01 -21.49
C SER A 108 5.38 11.31 -20.72
N TRP A 109 4.43 12.26 -20.80
CA TRP A 109 4.51 13.55 -20.10
C TRP A 109 4.55 13.36 -18.58
N ILE A 110 3.59 12.63 -18.00
CA ILE A 110 3.50 12.46 -16.53
C ILE A 110 4.67 11.64 -15.97
N ARG A 111 5.26 10.74 -16.76
CA ARG A 111 6.48 10.02 -16.38
C ARG A 111 7.68 10.95 -16.31
N MET A 112 7.84 11.84 -17.29
CA MET A 112 8.93 12.82 -17.35
C MET A 112 8.80 13.87 -16.23
N GLU A 113 7.63 14.50 -16.12
CA GLU A 113 7.36 15.62 -15.21
C GLU A 113 7.54 15.24 -13.73
N PHE A 114 7.05 14.06 -13.34
CA PHE A 114 7.10 13.59 -11.95
C PHE A 114 8.21 12.57 -11.68
N GLY A 115 9.02 12.23 -12.70
CA GLY A 115 10.07 11.20 -12.59
C GLY A 115 9.53 9.80 -12.27
N LEU A 116 8.30 9.46 -12.67
CA LEU A 116 7.68 8.18 -12.33
C LEU A 116 8.50 7.00 -12.89
N LYS A 117 8.66 5.96 -12.07
CA LYS A 117 9.23 4.68 -12.52
C LYS A 117 8.16 3.81 -13.18
N TYR A 118 6.95 3.82 -12.64
CA TYR A 118 5.85 2.97 -13.11
C TYR A 118 4.53 3.76 -13.26
N VAL A 119 3.77 3.47 -14.32
CA VAL A 119 2.39 3.93 -14.53
C VAL A 119 1.52 2.72 -14.83
N TYR A 120 0.57 2.40 -13.94
CA TYR A 120 -0.41 1.33 -14.13
C TYR A 120 -1.80 1.93 -14.37
N VAL A 121 -2.70 1.13 -14.95
CA VAL A 121 -4.11 1.48 -15.09
C VAL A 121 -5.03 0.43 -14.47
N TRP A 122 -6.20 0.83 -14.01
CA TRP A 122 -7.22 -0.06 -13.47
C TRP A 122 -8.11 -0.65 -14.58
N HIS A 123 -8.58 -1.89 -14.42
CA HIS A 123 -9.77 -2.38 -15.12
C HIS A 123 -10.47 -3.46 -14.29
N ALA A 124 -11.75 -3.70 -14.53
CA ALA A 124 -12.43 -4.86 -13.96
C ALA A 124 -12.00 -6.15 -14.67
N LEU A 125 -12.08 -7.30 -14.00
CA LEU A 125 -11.78 -8.61 -14.60
C LEU A 125 -12.61 -8.87 -15.88
N MET A 126 -13.86 -8.42 -15.89
CA MET A 126 -14.78 -8.49 -17.04
C MET A 126 -14.72 -7.24 -17.94
N GLY A 127 -13.59 -6.54 -17.98
CA GLY A 127 -13.36 -5.32 -18.76
C GLY A 127 -13.81 -4.05 -18.05
N TYR A 128 -15.08 -3.94 -17.70
CA TYR A 128 -15.62 -2.87 -16.83
C TYR A 128 -16.67 -3.45 -15.88
N TRP A 129 -17.21 -2.66 -14.95
CA TRP A 129 -18.15 -3.13 -13.90
C TRP A 129 -19.31 -3.97 -14.44
N GLY A 130 -20.08 -3.44 -15.41
CA GLY A 130 -21.17 -4.14 -16.08
C GLY A 130 -20.73 -5.04 -17.24
N GLY A 131 -19.43 -5.35 -17.34
CA GLY A 131 -18.87 -6.21 -18.38
C GLY A 131 -18.47 -5.50 -19.68
N VAL A 132 -18.44 -6.26 -20.78
CA VAL A 132 -18.08 -5.78 -22.13
C VAL A 132 -19.30 -5.74 -23.03
N GLN A 133 -19.57 -4.60 -23.69
CA GLN A 133 -20.76 -4.42 -24.53
C GLN A 133 -20.76 -5.42 -25.70
N PRO A 134 -21.85 -6.20 -25.91
CA PRO A 134 -21.87 -7.28 -26.90
C PRO A 134 -21.91 -6.80 -28.36
N ASP A 135 -22.58 -5.68 -28.63
CA ASP A 135 -22.85 -5.23 -30.02
C ASP A 135 -21.95 -4.09 -30.50
N ALA A 136 -21.08 -3.53 -29.65
CA ALA A 136 -20.21 -2.43 -30.05
C ALA A 136 -19.14 -2.92 -31.06
N PRO A 137 -18.78 -2.11 -32.09
CA PRO A 137 -17.99 -2.58 -33.23
C PRO A 137 -16.64 -3.22 -32.89
N GLU A 138 -15.94 -2.73 -31.86
CA GLU A 138 -14.63 -3.22 -31.45
C GLU A 138 -14.68 -4.42 -30.49
N THR A 139 -15.80 -4.59 -29.75
CA THR A 139 -15.92 -5.60 -28.69
C THR A 139 -16.76 -6.83 -29.07
N LYS A 140 -17.60 -6.74 -30.11
CA LYS A 140 -18.45 -7.86 -30.58
C LYS A 140 -17.72 -9.18 -30.85
N LYS A 141 -16.43 -9.11 -31.18
CA LYS A 141 -15.58 -10.29 -31.39
C LYS A 141 -15.40 -11.15 -30.13
N TYR A 142 -15.57 -10.58 -28.94
CA TYR A 142 -15.47 -11.27 -27.65
C TYR A 142 -16.75 -12.02 -27.25
N LYS A 143 -17.84 -11.89 -28.04
CA LYS A 143 -19.10 -12.64 -27.87
C LYS A 143 -19.69 -12.58 -26.46
N SER A 144 -19.63 -11.40 -25.83
CA SER A 144 -20.18 -11.22 -24.48
C SER A 144 -21.68 -11.51 -24.44
N ASN A 145 -22.16 -12.04 -23.31
CA ASN A 145 -23.58 -12.31 -23.08
C ASN A 145 -23.99 -11.74 -21.72
N ILE A 146 -25.17 -11.10 -21.64
CA ILE A 146 -25.68 -10.59 -20.36
C ILE A 146 -25.97 -11.75 -19.41
N ARG A 147 -25.50 -11.61 -18.17
CA ARG A 147 -25.76 -12.53 -17.05
C ARG A 147 -26.08 -11.71 -15.82
N TYR A 148 -26.98 -12.21 -14.99
CA TYR A 148 -27.33 -11.60 -13.73
C TYR A 148 -26.61 -12.35 -12.61
N PRO A 149 -25.64 -11.73 -11.90
CA PRO A 149 -25.04 -12.25 -10.69
C PRO A 149 -26.07 -12.82 -9.73
N VAL A 150 -25.80 -14.00 -9.16
CA VAL A 150 -26.57 -14.55 -8.04
C VAL A 150 -25.68 -14.56 -6.80
N GLN A 151 -26.01 -13.70 -5.83
CA GLN A 151 -25.30 -13.63 -4.55
C GLN A 151 -25.69 -14.83 -3.66
N SER A 152 -24.72 -15.41 -2.95
CA SER A 152 -24.99 -16.54 -2.05
C SER A 152 -25.63 -16.06 -0.74
N PRO A 153 -26.45 -16.89 -0.06
CA PRO A 153 -27.02 -16.54 1.24
C PRO A 153 -25.97 -16.16 2.30
N GLY A 154 -24.78 -16.76 2.24
CA GLY A 154 -23.66 -16.44 3.14
C GLY A 154 -23.04 -15.07 2.87
N VAL A 155 -22.95 -14.64 1.61
CA VAL A 155 -22.50 -13.28 1.25
C VAL A 155 -23.53 -12.25 1.69
N LEU A 156 -24.82 -12.48 1.36
CA LEU A 156 -25.92 -11.59 1.73
C LEU A 156 -26.10 -11.45 3.25
N ALA A 157 -25.81 -12.51 4.02
CA ALA A 157 -25.80 -12.46 5.48
C ALA A 157 -24.56 -11.77 6.07
N ASN A 158 -23.47 -11.63 5.31
CA ASN A 158 -22.24 -11.02 5.79
C ASN A 158 -22.26 -9.49 5.67
N MET A 159 -22.24 -9.01 4.44
CA MET A 159 -22.37 -7.60 4.10
C MET A 159 -23.04 -7.51 2.74
N ARG A 160 -24.08 -6.66 2.66
CA ARG A 160 -24.69 -6.33 1.38
C ARG A 160 -23.92 -5.19 0.73
N ASP A 161 -23.38 -5.44 -0.46
CA ASP A 161 -22.60 -4.47 -1.22
C ASP A 161 -23.42 -3.85 -2.36
N ILE A 162 -23.33 -2.52 -2.49
CA ILE A 162 -24.09 -1.77 -3.49
C ILE A 162 -23.60 -2.03 -4.92
N SER A 163 -22.32 -2.37 -5.12
CA SER A 163 -21.82 -2.72 -6.46
C SER A 163 -22.37 -4.07 -6.91
N MET A 164 -22.40 -5.06 -6.01
CA MET A 164 -22.98 -6.38 -6.26
C MET A 164 -24.49 -6.31 -6.51
N ASP A 165 -25.25 -5.58 -5.68
CA ASP A 165 -26.69 -5.34 -5.89
C ASP A 165 -26.98 -4.67 -7.24
N CYS A 166 -26.13 -3.72 -7.65
CA CYS A 166 -26.31 -3.04 -8.92
C CYS A 166 -25.92 -3.91 -10.11
N MET A 167 -24.86 -4.72 -10.01
CA MET A 167 -24.51 -5.71 -11.03
C MET A 167 -25.59 -6.81 -11.16
N GLU A 168 -26.18 -7.25 -10.05
CA GLU A 168 -27.35 -8.15 -10.02
C GLU A 168 -28.58 -7.52 -10.71
N LYS A 169 -28.83 -6.23 -10.50
CA LYS A 169 -29.95 -5.49 -11.11
C LYS A 169 -29.75 -5.19 -12.60
N TYR A 170 -28.55 -4.75 -13.00
CA TYR A 170 -28.26 -4.21 -14.34
C TYR A 170 -27.66 -5.25 -15.30
N GLY A 171 -27.19 -6.38 -14.76
CA GLY A 171 -26.55 -7.45 -15.50
C GLY A 171 -25.11 -7.15 -15.93
N VAL A 172 -24.27 -8.18 -15.89
CA VAL A 172 -22.87 -8.16 -16.33
C VAL A 172 -22.77 -8.85 -17.68
N CYS A 173 -22.36 -8.12 -18.72
CA CYS A 173 -22.07 -8.68 -20.04
C CYS A 173 -20.76 -9.46 -20.00
N THR A 174 -20.90 -10.76 -19.73
CA THR A 174 -19.82 -11.72 -19.49
C THR A 174 -19.20 -12.16 -20.80
N ILE A 175 -17.89 -11.96 -20.95
CA ILE A 175 -17.11 -12.41 -22.10
C ILE A 175 -17.24 -13.93 -22.27
N ASP A 176 -17.38 -14.42 -23.51
CA ASP A 176 -17.34 -15.86 -23.81
C ASP A 176 -16.00 -16.44 -23.30
N PRO A 177 -15.97 -17.48 -22.45
CA PRO A 177 -14.71 -18.07 -21.98
C PRO A 177 -13.77 -18.48 -23.12
N ALA A 178 -14.28 -18.89 -24.29
CA ALA A 178 -13.44 -19.19 -25.45
C ALA A 178 -12.73 -17.96 -26.05
N LYS A 179 -13.12 -16.74 -25.65
CA LYS A 179 -12.61 -15.44 -26.11
C LYS A 179 -11.83 -14.64 -25.06
N VAL A 180 -11.82 -15.05 -23.79
CA VAL A 180 -11.17 -14.27 -22.73
C VAL A 180 -9.65 -14.08 -22.93
N SER A 181 -8.94 -15.06 -23.51
CA SER A 181 -7.52 -14.90 -23.82
C SER A 181 -7.26 -13.90 -24.95
N GLU A 182 -8.15 -13.83 -25.95
CA GLU A 182 -8.09 -12.81 -27.01
C GLU A 182 -8.34 -11.42 -26.41
N PHE A 183 -9.37 -11.29 -25.55
CA PHE A 183 -9.67 -10.05 -24.84
C PHE A 183 -8.49 -9.50 -24.03
N TYR A 184 -7.87 -10.30 -23.16
CA TYR A 184 -6.73 -9.82 -22.37
C TYR A 184 -5.48 -9.57 -23.21
N ASP A 185 -5.21 -10.35 -24.26
CA ASP A 185 -4.08 -10.11 -25.16
C ASP A 185 -4.26 -8.78 -25.93
N ASP A 186 -5.48 -8.50 -26.40
CA ASP A 186 -5.82 -7.25 -27.09
C ASP A 186 -5.76 -6.03 -26.15
N LEU A 187 -6.37 -6.13 -24.96
CA LEU A 187 -6.39 -5.04 -23.97
C LEU A 187 -4.98 -4.70 -23.47
N HIS A 188 -4.21 -5.69 -23.02
CA HIS A 188 -2.86 -5.43 -22.51
C HIS A 188 -1.87 -5.07 -23.62
N GLY A 189 -2.02 -5.64 -24.83
CA GLY A 189 -1.25 -5.23 -26.01
C GLY A 189 -1.50 -3.77 -26.38
N TYR A 190 -2.76 -3.30 -26.32
CA TYR A 190 -3.08 -1.88 -26.44
C TYR A 190 -2.42 -1.06 -25.34
N LEU A 191 -2.55 -1.43 -24.07
CA LEU A 191 -1.98 -0.66 -22.95
C LEU A 191 -0.46 -0.50 -23.04
N VAL A 192 0.27 -1.58 -23.39
CA VAL A 192 1.72 -1.53 -23.61
C VAL A 192 2.08 -0.63 -24.80
N SER A 193 1.25 -0.57 -25.85
CA SER A 193 1.46 0.39 -26.95
C SER A 193 1.36 1.86 -26.51
N GLN A 194 0.66 2.13 -25.41
CA GLN A 194 0.50 3.44 -24.76
C GLN A 194 1.52 3.67 -23.62
N ASP A 195 2.58 2.88 -23.54
CA ASP A 195 3.66 2.95 -22.55
C ASP A 195 3.22 2.76 -21.08
N VAL A 196 2.08 2.10 -20.87
CA VAL A 196 1.60 1.66 -19.54
C VAL A 196 2.42 0.44 -19.10
N ASP A 197 2.90 0.47 -17.84
CA ASP A 197 3.82 -0.54 -17.30
C ASP A 197 3.13 -1.77 -16.69
N GLY A 198 1.82 -1.68 -16.41
CA GLY A 198 1.06 -2.73 -15.71
C GLY A 198 -0.40 -2.38 -15.45
N VAL A 199 -1.09 -3.26 -14.72
CA VAL A 199 -2.53 -3.12 -14.43
C VAL A 199 -2.89 -3.40 -12.96
N LYS A 200 -3.98 -2.78 -12.52
CA LYS A 200 -4.73 -3.17 -11.31
C LYS A 200 -6.05 -3.80 -11.76
N VAL A 201 -6.31 -5.03 -11.35
CA VAL A 201 -7.46 -5.82 -11.85
C VAL A 201 -8.45 -6.09 -10.71
N ASP A 202 -9.59 -5.43 -10.77
CA ASP A 202 -10.65 -5.45 -9.76
C ASP A 202 -11.80 -6.39 -10.13
N VAL A 203 -12.78 -6.51 -9.23
CA VAL A 203 -14.04 -7.25 -9.43
C VAL A 203 -13.83 -8.74 -9.72
N GLN A 204 -12.73 -9.35 -9.26
CA GLN A 204 -12.34 -10.70 -9.67
C GLN A 204 -13.30 -11.80 -9.16
N ASN A 205 -13.80 -11.65 -7.92
CA ASN A 205 -14.75 -12.59 -7.33
C ASN A 205 -16.12 -12.65 -8.05
N ILE A 206 -16.41 -11.78 -9.03
CA ILE A 206 -17.66 -11.82 -9.82
C ILE A 206 -17.90 -13.18 -10.47
N LEU A 207 -16.83 -13.91 -10.81
CA LEU A 207 -16.92 -15.22 -11.46
C LEU A 207 -17.74 -16.24 -10.65
N GLU A 208 -17.70 -16.16 -9.31
CA GLU A 208 -18.48 -17.04 -8.45
C GLU A 208 -19.99 -16.90 -8.71
N THR A 209 -20.47 -15.68 -8.92
CA THR A 209 -21.91 -15.36 -9.00
C THR A 209 -22.50 -15.54 -10.40
N ILE A 210 -21.66 -15.65 -11.45
CA ILE A 210 -22.09 -15.74 -12.86
C ILE A 210 -21.81 -17.10 -13.52
N ALA A 211 -21.17 -18.05 -12.81
CA ALA A 211 -20.67 -19.30 -13.39
C ALA A 211 -21.71 -20.37 -13.78
N THR A 212 -23.00 -20.16 -13.49
CA THR A 212 -24.09 -21.10 -13.81
C THR A 212 -24.15 -21.38 -15.32
N GLY A 213 -23.91 -22.63 -15.73
CA GLY A 213 -23.84 -23.00 -17.15
C GLY A 213 -22.52 -22.63 -17.86
N LEU A 214 -21.49 -22.23 -17.13
CA LEU A 214 -20.10 -22.05 -17.62
C LEU A 214 -19.14 -23.09 -17.01
N GLY A 215 -19.66 -24.25 -16.59
CA GLY A 215 -18.90 -25.32 -15.95
C GLY A 215 -18.64 -25.13 -14.44
N GLY A 216 -19.24 -24.11 -13.82
CA GLY A 216 -19.14 -23.84 -12.38
C GLY A 216 -17.95 -22.98 -11.98
N ARG A 217 -18.01 -22.40 -10.78
CA ARG A 217 -17.08 -21.33 -10.32
C ARG A 217 -15.61 -21.72 -10.42
N VAL A 218 -15.24 -22.93 -10.00
CA VAL A 218 -13.86 -23.41 -10.02
C VAL A 218 -13.28 -23.44 -11.45
N LEU A 219 -14.02 -24.00 -12.41
CA LEU A 219 -13.55 -24.10 -13.80
C LEU A 219 -13.46 -22.72 -14.46
N LEU A 220 -14.45 -21.87 -14.23
CA LEU A 220 -14.49 -20.51 -14.79
C LEU A 220 -13.35 -19.66 -14.22
N THR A 221 -13.15 -19.67 -12.90
CA THR A 221 -12.07 -18.93 -12.22
C THR A 221 -10.70 -19.41 -12.69
N ARG A 222 -10.47 -20.73 -12.78
CA ARG A 222 -9.21 -21.25 -13.35
C ARG A 222 -8.94 -20.69 -14.75
N HIS A 223 -9.95 -20.74 -15.62
CA HIS A 223 -9.82 -20.36 -17.02
C HIS A 223 -9.54 -18.86 -17.20
N PHE A 224 -10.23 -18.01 -16.42
CA PHE A 224 -10.01 -16.56 -16.42
C PHE A 224 -8.65 -16.19 -15.81
N GLN A 225 -8.25 -16.78 -14.68
CA GLN A 225 -6.94 -16.52 -14.06
C GLN A 225 -5.79 -16.98 -14.96
N GLU A 226 -5.87 -18.17 -15.56
CA GLU A 226 -4.84 -18.65 -16.50
C GLU A 226 -4.73 -17.77 -17.76
N ALA A 227 -5.85 -17.24 -18.27
CA ALA A 227 -5.84 -16.30 -19.38
C ALA A 227 -5.25 -14.94 -18.98
N LEU A 228 -5.61 -14.43 -17.80
CA LEU A 228 -5.11 -13.17 -17.24
C LEU A 228 -3.60 -13.24 -17.05
N GLU A 229 -3.10 -14.19 -16.27
CA GLU A 229 -1.66 -14.34 -15.98
C GLU A 229 -0.83 -14.61 -17.24
N LYS A 230 -1.38 -15.34 -18.22
CA LYS A 230 -0.72 -15.55 -19.52
C LYS A 230 -0.57 -14.24 -20.29
N SER A 231 -1.60 -13.40 -20.34
CA SER A 231 -1.50 -12.09 -21.00
C SER A 231 -0.59 -11.13 -20.23
N ILE A 232 -0.63 -11.12 -18.90
CA ILE A 232 0.29 -10.31 -18.08
C ILE A 232 1.75 -10.69 -18.40
N ALA A 233 2.08 -11.99 -18.34
CA ALA A 233 3.43 -12.47 -18.60
C ALA A 233 3.89 -12.32 -20.07
N LYS A 234 2.96 -12.15 -21.02
CA LYS A 234 3.23 -11.89 -22.44
C LYS A 234 3.51 -10.41 -22.70
N ASN A 235 2.76 -9.51 -22.07
CA ASN A 235 2.74 -8.10 -22.42
C ASN A 235 3.58 -7.23 -21.47
N PHE A 236 3.54 -7.48 -20.15
CA PHE A 236 4.22 -6.66 -19.15
C PHE A 236 5.50 -7.30 -18.62
N ARG A 237 6.62 -6.56 -18.69
CA ARG A 237 7.98 -7.07 -18.41
C ARG A 237 8.18 -7.56 -16.98
N ASP A 238 7.64 -6.84 -15.99
CA ASP A 238 7.88 -7.08 -14.56
C ASP A 238 6.78 -7.95 -13.91
N ASN A 239 5.96 -8.69 -14.70
CA ASN A 239 4.76 -9.38 -14.21
C ASN A 239 3.82 -8.41 -13.47
N SER A 240 3.58 -7.27 -14.12
CA SER A 240 3.05 -6.04 -13.55
C SER A 240 1.53 -6.08 -13.30
N ILE A 241 1.10 -6.80 -12.27
CA ILE A 241 -0.31 -6.89 -11.86
C ILE A 241 -0.49 -6.66 -10.35
N ILE A 242 -1.54 -5.90 -10.01
CA ILE A 242 -2.13 -5.84 -8.66
C ILE A 242 -3.53 -6.46 -8.75
N CYS A 243 -3.77 -7.57 -8.06
CA CYS A 243 -5.08 -8.21 -8.00
C CYS A 243 -5.94 -7.61 -6.88
N CYS A 244 -7.24 -7.55 -7.09
CA CYS A 244 -8.16 -6.87 -6.19
C CYS A 244 -9.55 -7.52 -6.25
N MET A 245 -10.26 -7.55 -5.11
CA MET A 245 -11.51 -8.30 -4.94
C MET A 245 -11.35 -9.79 -5.38
N GLY A 246 -10.15 -10.36 -5.20
CA GLY A 246 -9.76 -11.71 -5.64
C GLY A 246 -9.45 -12.67 -4.49
N GLN A 247 -10.06 -12.45 -3.32
CA GLN A 247 -9.79 -13.21 -2.09
C GLN A 247 -10.58 -14.52 -1.98
N SER A 248 -11.39 -14.89 -2.98
CA SER A 248 -12.05 -16.21 -3.01
C SER A 248 -11.02 -17.34 -3.06
N THR A 249 -11.34 -18.48 -2.44
CA THR A 249 -10.45 -19.65 -2.42
C THR A 249 -10.12 -20.17 -3.82
N ASP A 250 -11.05 -20.07 -4.77
CA ASP A 250 -10.80 -20.41 -6.18
C ASP A 250 -9.75 -19.49 -6.82
N SER A 251 -9.80 -18.18 -6.54
CA SER A 251 -8.85 -17.21 -7.09
C SER A 251 -7.45 -17.40 -6.48
N ILE A 252 -7.38 -17.59 -5.17
CA ILE A 252 -6.11 -17.86 -4.47
C ILE A 252 -5.48 -19.18 -4.95
N TYR A 253 -6.28 -20.24 -5.13
CA TYR A 253 -5.80 -21.55 -5.58
C TYR A 253 -5.39 -21.57 -7.07
N HIS A 254 -5.88 -20.64 -7.88
CA HIS A 254 -5.56 -20.53 -9.30
C HIS A 254 -4.60 -19.39 -9.67
N SER A 255 -4.26 -18.50 -8.73
CA SER A 255 -3.16 -17.53 -8.85
C SER A 255 -1.81 -18.25 -8.78
N LYS A 256 -1.11 -18.37 -9.92
CA LYS A 256 0.19 -19.08 -10.01
C LYS A 256 1.37 -18.12 -10.15
N ARG A 257 1.11 -16.87 -10.55
CA ARG A 257 2.13 -15.87 -10.88
C ARG A 257 1.82 -14.49 -10.33
N SER A 258 0.55 -14.16 -10.08
CA SER A 258 0.13 -12.85 -9.59
C SER A 258 0.66 -12.62 -8.18
N ALA A 259 1.54 -11.63 -8.02
CA ALA A 259 2.38 -11.50 -6.83
C ALA A 259 1.82 -10.55 -5.76
N ILE A 260 0.81 -9.73 -6.09
CA ILE A 260 0.23 -8.72 -5.20
C ILE A 260 -1.29 -8.85 -5.25
N THR A 261 -1.93 -8.94 -4.09
CA THR A 261 -3.40 -8.92 -3.98
C THR A 261 -3.84 -8.02 -2.82
N ARG A 262 -4.86 -7.20 -3.01
CA ARG A 262 -5.47 -6.41 -1.92
C ARG A 262 -5.98 -7.35 -0.84
N ALA A 263 -5.57 -7.12 0.40
CA ALA A 263 -5.86 -7.97 1.56
C ALA A 263 -6.99 -7.43 2.45
N SER A 264 -7.74 -6.44 1.97
CA SER A 264 -8.85 -5.80 2.67
C SER A 264 -10.02 -5.55 1.70
N ASP A 265 -11.14 -5.09 2.26
CA ASP A 265 -12.13 -4.29 1.56
C ASP A 265 -11.52 -2.91 1.14
N ASP A 266 -12.30 -2.08 0.45
CA ASP A 266 -11.92 -0.72 0.08
C ASP A 266 -11.67 0.18 1.32
N TYR A 267 -10.67 1.05 1.23
CA TYR A 267 -10.49 2.15 2.18
C TYR A 267 -11.60 3.20 1.99
N TRP A 268 -12.47 3.34 3.00
CA TRP A 268 -13.60 4.28 3.01
C TRP A 268 -13.31 5.55 3.84
N PRO A 269 -12.65 6.59 3.30
CA PRO A 269 -12.25 7.79 4.07
C PRO A 269 -13.40 8.63 4.63
N LYS A 270 -14.62 8.46 4.11
CA LYS A 270 -15.79 9.20 4.59
C LYS A 270 -16.53 8.48 5.72
N ASP A 271 -16.25 7.20 5.94
CA ASP A 271 -16.89 6.40 6.97
C ASP A 271 -15.93 6.26 8.16
N PRO A 272 -16.17 6.96 9.28
CA PRO A 272 -15.31 6.85 10.46
C PRO A 272 -15.30 5.43 11.04
N THR A 273 -16.35 4.63 10.79
CA THR A 273 -16.45 3.26 11.34
C THR A 273 -15.56 2.25 10.65
N LYS A 274 -15.06 2.59 9.46
CA LYS A 274 -14.20 1.70 8.65
C LYS A 274 -12.72 1.86 8.97
N GLN A 275 -12.28 2.92 9.68
CA GLN A 275 -10.86 3.25 9.83
C GLN A 275 -10.09 2.20 10.66
N SER A 276 -10.59 1.88 11.86
CA SER A 276 -10.05 0.84 12.74
C SER A 276 -10.28 -0.57 12.18
N LEU A 277 -11.46 -0.80 11.63
CA LEU A 277 -11.86 -2.05 10.97
C LEU A 277 -10.90 -2.43 9.83
N HIS A 278 -10.52 -1.47 8.97
CA HIS A 278 -9.60 -1.69 7.84
C HIS A 278 -8.24 -2.21 8.30
N ILE A 279 -7.66 -1.59 9.34
CA ILE A 279 -6.36 -2.00 9.89
C ILE A 279 -6.42 -3.37 10.57
N ALA A 280 -7.52 -3.67 11.29
CA ALA A 280 -7.71 -5.00 11.87
C ALA A 280 -7.87 -6.07 10.78
N ALA A 281 -8.81 -5.87 9.84
CA ALA A 281 -9.09 -6.82 8.77
C ALA A 281 -7.84 -7.11 7.91
N VAL A 282 -7.10 -6.07 7.49
CA VAL A 282 -5.93 -6.25 6.62
C VAL A 282 -4.78 -6.97 7.31
N ALA A 283 -4.57 -6.71 8.62
CA ALA A 283 -3.54 -7.38 9.39
C ALA A 283 -3.87 -8.88 9.57
N PHE A 284 -5.10 -9.21 9.96
CA PHE A 284 -5.52 -10.61 10.12
C PHE A 284 -5.53 -11.37 8.79
N ASN A 285 -6.04 -10.76 7.71
CA ASN A 285 -5.98 -11.37 6.37
C ASN A 285 -4.55 -11.61 5.87
N SER A 286 -3.60 -10.75 6.28
CA SER A 286 -2.16 -10.90 5.95
C SER A 286 -1.48 -12.10 6.63
N ILE A 287 -2.12 -12.75 7.62
CA ILE A 287 -1.64 -14.02 8.18
C ILE A 287 -1.68 -15.12 7.12
N PHE A 288 -2.79 -15.24 6.37
CA PHE A 288 -2.95 -16.26 5.33
C PHE A 288 -2.48 -15.77 3.97
N LEU A 289 -2.94 -14.59 3.52
CA LEU A 289 -2.58 -14.07 2.20
C LEU A 289 -1.08 -13.82 2.08
N GLY A 290 -0.43 -13.42 3.17
CA GLY A 290 1.01 -13.16 3.23
C GLY A 290 1.90 -14.39 3.03
N GLU A 291 1.37 -15.61 3.05
CA GLU A 291 2.10 -16.84 2.70
C GLU A 291 2.11 -17.11 1.18
N VAL A 292 1.20 -16.47 0.43
CA VAL A 292 0.98 -16.76 -1.01
C VAL A 292 1.30 -15.57 -1.90
N VAL A 293 1.01 -14.35 -1.43
CA VAL A 293 1.15 -13.09 -2.16
C VAL A 293 1.74 -12.01 -1.25
N VAL A 294 2.22 -10.91 -1.82
CA VAL A 294 2.47 -9.67 -1.08
C VAL A 294 1.12 -8.99 -0.82
N PRO A 295 0.68 -8.83 0.45
CA PRO A 295 -0.58 -8.17 0.75
C PRO A 295 -0.52 -6.68 0.39
N ASP A 296 -1.45 -6.24 -0.44
CA ASP A 296 -1.71 -4.82 -0.66
C ASP A 296 -2.70 -4.33 0.41
N TRP A 297 -2.27 -3.32 1.17
CA TRP A 297 -3.04 -2.76 2.31
C TRP A 297 -3.89 -1.56 1.92
N ASP A 298 -4.04 -1.34 0.61
CA ASP A 298 -4.80 -0.27 -0.01
C ASP A 298 -4.26 1.15 0.27
N MET A 299 -4.81 2.11 -0.47
CA MET A 299 -4.61 3.55 -0.31
C MET A 299 -5.06 4.10 1.03
N PHE A 300 -4.57 5.30 1.36
CA PHE A 300 -5.12 6.15 2.41
C PHE A 300 -5.03 7.62 2.03
N TYR A 301 -5.69 8.47 2.80
CA TYR A 301 -5.50 9.92 2.76
C TYR A 301 -4.48 10.32 3.83
N SER A 302 -3.39 10.99 3.42
CA SER A 302 -2.42 11.57 4.35
C SER A 302 -3.01 12.76 5.12
N LYS A 303 -3.99 13.48 4.54
CA LYS A 303 -4.68 14.58 5.24
C LYS A 303 -6.05 14.12 5.74
N HIS A 304 -6.04 13.34 6.84
CA HIS A 304 -7.24 12.73 7.41
C HIS A 304 -7.13 12.60 8.95
N HIS A 305 -8.26 12.54 9.66
CA HIS A 305 -8.27 12.44 11.12
C HIS A 305 -7.61 11.14 11.63
N ALA A 306 -7.71 10.05 10.86
CA ALA A 306 -7.05 8.78 11.12
C ALA A 306 -5.73 8.59 10.33
N ALA A 307 -5.13 9.66 9.78
CA ALA A 307 -3.99 9.52 8.86
C ALA A 307 -2.73 8.93 9.52
N GLU A 308 -2.37 9.32 10.76
CA GLU A 308 -1.22 8.74 11.46
C GLU A 308 -1.44 7.24 11.74
N PHE A 309 -2.67 6.85 12.09
CA PHE A 309 -3.08 5.44 12.28
C PHE A 309 -2.86 4.61 11.01
N HIS A 310 -3.34 5.11 9.87
CA HIS A 310 -3.16 4.48 8.57
C HIS A 310 -1.72 4.51 8.04
N ALA A 311 -0.95 5.54 8.39
CA ALA A 311 0.46 5.68 8.02
C ALA A 311 1.35 4.69 8.78
N VAL A 312 1.23 4.63 10.11
CA VAL A 312 1.99 3.68 10.94
C VAL A 312 1.73 2.23 10.51
N ALA A 313 0.47 1.89 10.21
CA ALA A 313 0.11 0.58 9.67
C ALA A 313 0.82 0.27 8.34
N ARG A 314 0.95 1.24 7.42
CA ARG A 314 1.70 1.07 6.15
C ARG A 314 3.21 1.00 6.36
N ALA A 315 3.76 1.70 7.35
CA ALA A 315 5.19 1.63 7.70
C ALA A 315 5.62 0.22 8.14
N ILE A 316 4.76 -0.47 8.88
CA ILE A 316 5.00 -1.82 9.42
C ILE A 316 4.37 -2.94 8.59
N GLY A 317 3.52 -2.63 7.61
CA GLY A 317 2.73 -3.63 6.87
C GLY A 317 3.53 -4.46 5.84
N GLY A 318 4.76 -4.06 5.50
CA GLY A 318 5.55 -4.69 4.42
C GLY A 318 4.95 -4.52 3.01
N CYS A 319 3.95 -3.66 2.90
CA CYS A 319 3.09 -3.46 1.74
C CYS A 319 3.56 -2.26 0.89
N GLY A 320 2.78 -1.94 -0.15
CA GLY A 320 2.93 -0.67 -0.87
C GLY A 320 2.40 0.52 -0.04
N VAL A 321 2.93 1.72 -0.30
CA VAL A 321 2.47 2.96 0.35
C VAL A 321 1.77 3.82 -0.69
N TYR A 322 0.44 3.86 -0.63
CA TYR A 322 -0.40 4.46 -1.66
C TYR A 322 -1.20 5.63 -1.09
N VAL A 323 -1.13 6.79 -1.75
CA VAL A 323 -1.93 7.96 -1.37
C VAL A 323 -2.92 8.34 -2.45
N SER A 324 -4.13 8.64 -2.01
CA SER A 324 -5.27 9.03 -2.86
C SER A 324 -5.83 10.41 -2.47
N ASP A 325 -5.08 11.19 -1.69
CA ASP A 325 -5.41 12.58 -1.39
C ASP A 325 -5.68 13.37 -2.69
N LYS A 326 -6.54 14.39 -2.61
CA LYS A 326 -6.64 15.37 -3.70
C LYS A 326 -5.29 16.08 -3.88
N PRO A 327 -4.88 16.43 -5.10
CA PRO A 327 -3.71 17.28 -5.33
C PRO A 327 -3.71 18.52 -4.43
N ALA A 328 -2.52 18.91 -3.94
CA ALA A 328 -2.31 19.96 -2.94
C ALA A 328 -3.00 19.77 -1.55
N HIS A 329 -3.66 18.64 -1.29
CA HIS A 329 -4.33 18.34 -0.01
C HIS A 329 -3.63 17.23 0.78
N HIS A 330 -2.30 17.28 0.86
CA HIS A 330 -1.49 16.28 1.58
C HIS A 330 -1.06 16.75 2.98
N ASP A 331 -0.65 15.81 3.83
CA ASP A 331 0.11 16.10 5.06
C ASP A 331 1.57 15.64 4.91
N PHE A 332 2.45 16.60 4.61
CA PHE A 332 3.89 16.31 4.46
C PHE A 332 4.60 15.95 5.76
N THR A 333 4.01 16.21 6.93
CA THR A 333 4.55 15.74 8.21
C THR A 333 4.42 14.23 8.31
N ILE A 334 3.26 13.69 7.92
CA ILE A 334 3.00 12.25 7.89
C ILE A 334 3.78 11.59 6.75
N LEU A 335 3.78 12.19 5.55
CA LEU A 335 4.47 11.60 4.40
C LEU A 335 5.99 11.54 4.60
N LYS A 336 6.64 12.57 5.16
CA LYS A 336 8.10 12.55 5.41
C LYS A 336 8.54 11.49 6.42
N ARG A 337 7.62 10.88 7.17
CA ARG A 337 7.88 9.76 8.08
C ARG A 337 7.74 8.38 7.42
N LEU A 338 7.24 8.33 6.19
CA LEU A 338 7.10 7.12 5.35
C LEU A 338 8.04 7.12 4.15
N VAL A 339 8.30 8.31 3.59
CA VAL A 339 8.88 8.53 2.27
C VAL A 339 10.22 9.24 2.38
N LEU A 340 11.26 8.62 1.82
CA LEU A 340 12.57 9.25 1.66
C LEU A 340 12.55 10.24 0.47
N PRO A 341 13.45 11.25 0.43
CA PRO A 341 13.48 12.24 -0.65
C PRO A 341 13.72 11.69 -2.06
N ASP A 342 14.24 10.45 -2.21
CA ASP A 342 14.36 9.76 -3.50
C ASP A 342 13.03 9.15 -4.00
N GLY A 343 11.98 9.26 -3.18
CA GLY A 343 10.65 8.69 -3.38
C GLY A 343 10.51 7.24 -2.92
N SER A 344 11.57 6.68 -2.31
CA SER A 344 11.56 5.32 -1.80
C SER A 344 11.03 5.23 -0.36
N VAL A 345 10.51 4.05 0.01
CA VAL A 345 10.00 3.80 1.37
C VAL A 345 10.92 2.85 2.14
N LEU A 346 10.82 2.89 3.47
CA LEU A 346 11.46 1.95 4.39
C LEU A 346 10.55 0.74 4.63
N ARG A 347 10.31 -0.04 3.56
CA ARG A 347 9.43 -1.21 3.60
C ARG A 347 10.09 -2.36 4.37
N ALA A 348 9.39 -2.89 5.37
CA ALA A 348 9.79 -4.08 6.11
C ALA A 348 9.79 -5.35 5.22
N LYS A 349 10.45 -6.41 5.70
CA LYS A 349 10.78 -7.66 4.99
C LYS A 349 9.56 -8.55 4.75
N TYR A 350 8.75 -8.76 5.79
CA TYR A 350 7.60 -9.67 5.76
C TYR A 350 6.29 -8.91 5.55
N PRO A 351 5.16 -9.59 5.28
CA PRO A 351 3.84 -9.00 5.49
C PRO A 351 3.61 -8.70 6.97
N GLY A 352 3.04 -7.55 7.30
CA GLY A 352 2.69 -7.20 8.68
C GLY A 352 1.62 -8.14 9.22
N ARG A 353 1.80 -8.64 10.45
CA ARG A 353 0.90 -9.63 11.08
C ARG A 353 0.59 -9.24 12.52
N PRO A 354 -0.59 -9.60 13.06
CA PRO A 354 -0.85 -9.52 14.48
C PRO A 354 0.22 -10.27 15.28
N SER A 355 0.60 -9.76 16.46
CA SER A 355 1.39 -10.55 17.40
C SER A 355 0.56 -11.74 17.92
N ARG A 356 1.27 -12.78 18.37
CA ARG A 356 0.66 -14.05 18.78
C ARG A 356 -0.43 -13.90 19.84
N ASP A 357 -0.27 -12.96 20.77
CA ASP A 357 -1.23 -12.67 21.84
C ASP A 357 -2.46 -11.87 21.38
N CYS A 358 -2.46 -11.29 20.17
CA CYS A 358 -3.64 -10.66 19.57
C CYS A 358 -4.53 -11.65 18.79
N LEU A 359 -4.04 -12.83 18.41
CA LEU A 359 -4.69 -13.74 17.45
C LEU A 359 -6.10 -14.22 17.85
N PHE A 360 -6.40 -14.31 19.15
CA PHE A 360 -7.67 -14.80 19.69
C PHE A 360 -8.46 -13.72 20.45
N ASN A 361 -8.08 -12.46 20.27
CA ASN A 361 -8.78 -11.30 20.83
C ASN A 361 -9.51 -10.54 19.71
N ASP A 362 -10.58 -9.83 20.04
CA ASP A 362 -11.25 -8.93 19.09
C ASP A 362 -10.77 -7.48 19.34
N PRO A 363 -9.85 -6.96 18.51
CA PRO A 363 -9.30 -5.62 18.72
C PRO A 363 -10.28 -4.49 18.37
N VAL A 364 -11.44 -4.78 17.80
CA VAL A 364 -12.40 -3.79 17.29
C VAL A 364 -13.62 -3.64 18.22
N MET A 365 -14.09 -4.74 18.84
CA MET A 365 -15.37 -4.72 19.57
C MET A 365 -15.37 -5.24 21.02
N ASP A 366 -14.32 -5.87 21.54
CA ASP A 366 -14.36 -6.42 22.91
C ASP A 366 -14.18 -5.40 24.05
N GLY A 367 -13.88 -4.14 23.72
CA GLY A 367 -13.72 -3.03 24.67
C GLY A 367 -12.49 -3.11 25.57
N LYS A 368 -11.55 -4.03 25.31
CA LYS A 368 -10.38 -4.29 26.18
C LYS A 368 -9.06 -4.55 25.44
N SER A 369 -9.11 -4.98 24.17
CA SER A 369 -7.94 -5.48 23.45
C SER A 369 -7.35 -4.44 22.51
N LEU A 370 -6.03 -4.22 22.62
CA LEU A 370 -5.23 -3.50 21.62
C LEU A 370 -4.75 -4.46 20.54
N LEU A 371 -4.64 -3.95 19.30
CA LEU A 371 -3.99 -4.67 18.20
C LEU A 371 -2.51 -4.33 18.18
N LYS A 372 -1.64 -5.33 18.30
CA LYS A 372 -0.21 -5.22 18.00
C LYS A 372 0.07 -5.87 16.66
N ILE A 373 0.82 -5.18 15.80
CA ILE A 373 1.26 -5.66 14.49
C ILE A 373 2.79 -5.60 14.47
N TRP A 374 3.44 -6.71 14.14
CA TRP A 374 4.90 -6.80 14.07
C TRP A 374 5.39 -7.01 12.64
N ASN A 375 6.66 -6.67 12.42
CA ASN A 375 7.43 -6.99 11.21
C ASN A 375 8.94 -6.98 11.50
N LEU A 376 9.74 -7.36 10.50
CA LEU A 376 11.20 -7.42 10.56
C LEU A 376 11.84 -6.56 9.45
N ASN A 377 12.97 -5.95 9.75
CA ASN A 377 13.90 -5.30 8.82
C ASN A 377 15.21 -6.13 8.78
N GLU A 378 16.19 -5.76 7.94
CA GLU A 378 17.47 -6.49 7.84
C GLU A 378 18.27 -6.54 9.16
N CYS A 379 18.10 -5.55 10.05
CA CYS A 379 18.88 -5.42 11.29
C CYS A 379 18.05 -5.08 12.54
N SER A 380 16.71 -5.00 12.43
CA SER A 380 15.81 -4.66 13.55
C SER A 380 14.43 -5.29 13.34
N GLY A 381 13.65 -5.45 14.40
CA GLY A 381 12.20 -5.56 14.31
C GLY A 381 11.51 -4.20 14.34
N VAL A 382 10.22 -4.20 14.02
CA VAL A 382 9.32 -3.04 14.21
C VAL A 382 7.96 -3.54 14.70
N ILE A 383 7.38 -2.85 15.69
CA ILE A 383 6.06 -3.16 16.27
C ILE A 383 5.22 -1.89 16.24
N GLY A 384 4.05 -1.94 15.63
CA GLY A 384 2.98 -0.96 15.84
C GLY A 384 1.97 -1.49 16.84
N ILE A 385 1.43 -0.62 17.69
CA ILE A 385 0.33 -0.92 18.60
C ILE A 385 -0.79 0.10 18.41
N PHE A 386 -2.02 -0.38 18.29
CA PHE A 386 -3.18 0.35 17.80
C PHE A 386 -4.38 0.11 18.71
N ASN A 387 -5.12 1.17 19.03
CA ASN A 387 -6.44 1.04 19.62
C ASN A 387 -7.51 1.10 18.53
N CYS A 388 -8.01 -0.07 18.12
CA CYS A 388 -9.08 -0.21 17.13
C CYS A 388 -10.49 -0.16 17.74
N GLN A 389 -10.63 0.00 19.07
CA GLN A 389 -11.90 -0.12 19.79
C GLN A 389 -12.79 1.12 19.69
N GLY A 390 -14.09 0.94 19.95
CA GLY A 390 -15.06 2.03 20.17
C GLY A 390 -15.34 2.91 18.97
N THR A 391 -14.98 2.45 17.77
CA THR A 391 -15.10 3.21 16.52
C THR A 391 -15.61 2.38 15.36
N GLY A 392 -15.26 1.09 15.26
CA GLY A 392 -15.63 0.22 14.14
C GLY A 392 -16.48 -0.97 14.55
N THR A 393 -17.21 -1.53 13.58
CA THR A 393 -18.13 -2.67 13.79
C THR A 393 -17.86 -3.74 12.75
N TRP A 394 -17.69 -5.00 13.18
CA TRP A 394 -17.59 -6.13 12.26
C TRP A 394 -18.91 -6.33 11.49
N PRO A 395 -18.87 -6.77 10.22
CA PRO A 395 -20.06 -7.22 9.51
C PRO A 395 -20.79 -8.32 10.29
N CYS A 396 -22.09 -8.49 10.05
CA CYS A 396 -23.01 -9.35 10.83
C CYS A 396 -23.23 -8.98 12.31
N SER A 397 -22.56 -7.97 12.89
CA SER A 397 -22.77 -7.64 14.30
C SER A 397 -24.00 -6.75 14.52
N ASP A 398 -25.04 -7.31 15.15
CA ASP A 398 -26.19 -6.55 15.68
C ASP A 398 -25.80 -5.61 16.85
N THR A 399 -24.56 -5.71 17.37
CA THR A 399 -24.08 -4.87 18.47
C THR A 399 -23.86 -3.43 17.98
N ILE A 400 -24.78 -2.54 18.34
CA ILE A 400 -24.58 -1.09 18.21
C ILE A 400 -23.45 -0.67 19.15
N GLN A 401 -22.27 -0.34 18.61
CA GLN A 401 -21.25 0.31 19.42
C GLN A 401 -21.72 1.69 19.85
N ASN A 402 -21.63 1.96 21.15
CA ASN A 402 -21.55 3.35 21.61
C ASN A 402 -20.20 3.90 21.14
N ASN A 403 -20.23 4.99 20.36
CA ASN A 403 -19.03 5.75 19.97
C ASN A 403 -18.43 6.50 21.18
N SER A 404 -18.01 5.74 22.20
CA SER A 404 -17.28 6.22 23.36
C SER A 404 -15.78 6.09 23.11
N ASN A 405 -15.03 7.16 23.31
CA ASN A 405 -13.56 7.11 23.26
C ASN A 405 -13.05 6.17 24.37
N VAL A 406 -12.60 4.98 23.99
CA VAL A 406 -12.09 3.96 24.92
C VAL A 406 -10.60 4.19 25.10
N ASN A 407 -10.16 4.59 26.30
CA ASN A 407 -8.75 4.60 26.64
C ASN A 407 -8.33 3.22 27.18
N LEU A 408 -7.39 2.57 26.52
CA LEU A 408 -6.88 1.25 26.89
C LEU A 408 -5.40 1.29 27.23
N SER A 409 -5.06 0.65 28.35
CA SER A 409 -3.67 0.36 28.73
C SER A 409 -3.23 -0.99 28.20
N GLY A 410 -2.01 -1.07 27.67
CA GLY A 410 -1.40 -2.33 27.23
C GLY A 410 0.12 -2.25 27.26
N HIS A 411 0.78 -3.24 26.65
CA HIS A 411 2.23 -3.30 26.60
C HIS A 411 2.75 -3.94 25.32
N ILE A 412 3.94 -3.52 24.90
CA ILE A 412 4.74 -4.18 23.86
C ILE A 412 5.97 -4.85 24.49
N SER A 413 6.45 -5.92 23.86
CA SER A 413 7.65 -6.66 24.23
C SER A 413 8.45 -7.01 22.97
N PRO A 414 9.80 -7.09 23.01
CA PRO A 414 10.59 -7.60 21.88
C PRO A 414 10.08 -8.96 21.35
N LYS A 415 9.60 -9.82 22.25
CA LYS A 415 9.00 -11.13 21.96
C LYS A 415 7.70 -11.09 21.14
N ASP A 416 7.08 -9.92 20.96
CA ASP A 416 5.92 -9.76 20.08
C ASP A 416 6.30 -9.90 18.58
N ILE A 417 7.59 -9.85 18.25
CA ILE A 417 8.14 -10.08 16.90
C ILE A 417 8.48 -11.57 16.76
N GLU A 418 7.64 -12.31 16.02
CA GLU A 418 7.73 -13.77 15.87
C GLU A 418 9.09 -14.26 15.33
N TYR A 419 9.67 -13.57 14.34
CA TYR A 419 10.91 -13.97 13.68
C TYR A 419 12.15 -13.16 14.14
N PHE A 420 12.15 -12.65 15.37
CA PHE A 420 13.22 -11.77 15.87
C PHE A 420 14.60 -12.45 15.91
N GLU A 421 14.65 -13.77 16.13
CA GLU A 421 15.90 -14.52 16.20
C GLU A 421 16.71 -14.48 14.89
N GLU A 422 16.06 -14.30 13.73
CA GLU A 422 16.73 -14.21 12.41
C GLU A 422 17.79 -13.09 12.34
N ILE A 423 17.60 -12.01 13.11
CA ILE A 423 18.49 -10.83 13.09
C ILE A 423 19.38 -10.73 14.32
N CYS A 424 19.20 -11.60 15.33
CA CYS A 424 20.02 -11.58 16.54
C CYS A 424 21.46 -12.05 16.24
N GLY A 425 21.62 -13.27 15.75
CA GLY A 425 22.92 -13.92 15.55
C GLY A 425 23.70 -14.17 16.85
N ASP A 426 24.81 -14.91 16.74
CA ASP A 426 25.56 -15.46 17.88
C ASP A 426 26.12 -14.42 18.85
N SER A 427 26.36 -13.19 18.37
CA SER A 427 26.86 -12.07 19.17
C SER A 427 25.78 -11.36 20.01
N TRP A 428 24.52 -11.79 19.95
CA TRP A 428 23.43 -11.13 20.68
C TRP A 428 23.54 -11.32 22.20
N THR A 429 23.34 -10.24 22.96
CA THR A 429 23.46 -10.24 24.44
C THR A 429 22.21 -10.74 25.17
N GLY A 430 21.12 -11.06 24.46
CA GLY A 430 19.79 -11.31 25.05
C GLY A 430 18.95 -10.04 25.30
N ASP A 431 19.60 -8.87 25.29
CA ASP A 431 18.96 -7.57 25.43
C ASP A 431 18.71 -6.88 24.08
N CYS A 432 17.72 -5.99 24.07
CA CYS A 432 17.29 -5.19 22.93
C CYS A 432 17.30 -3.71 23.29
N ALA A 433 17.67 -2.88 22.32
CA ALA A 433 17.40 -1.45 22.35
C ALA A 433 16.02 -1.21 21.72
N ILE A 434 15.10 -0.64 22.48
CA ILE A 434 13.77 -0.27 21.99
C ILE A 434 13.70 1.24 21.87
N PHE A 435 13.43 1.74 20.66
CA PHE A 435 13.19 3.15 20.39
C PHE A 435 11.70 3.40 20.21
N TRP A 436 11.16 4.34 20.99
CA TRP A 436 9.75 4.75 20.93
C TRP A 436 9.62 6.03 20.10
N PHE A 437 9.05 5.91 18.91
CA PHE A 437 8.97 7.01 17.93
C PHE A 437 8.27 8.28 18.47
N LYS A 438 7.17 8.12 19.23
CA LYS A 438 6.31 9.23 19.67
C LYS A 438 6.99 10.14 20.71
N THR A 439 7.83 9.56 21.58
CA THR A 439 8.59 10.27 22.61
C THR A 439 10.00 10.64 22.15
N GLY A 440 10.53 9.95 21.13
CA GLY A 440 11.94 10.06 20.73
C GLY A 440 12.92 9.44 21.74
N SER A 441 12.43 8.63 22.68
CA SER A 441 13.23 8.01 23.74
C SER A 441 13.65 6.59 23.39
N MET A 442 14.75 6.14 23.99
CA MET A 442 15.27 4.78 23.85
C MET A 442 15.38 4.10 25.21
N SER A 443 15.23 2.78 25.27
CA SER A 443 15.41 2.00 26.49
C SER A 443 16.03 0.64 26.19
N ARG A 444 16.84 0.12 27.12
CA ARG A 444 17.38 -1.25 27.07
C ARG A 444 16.45 -2.19 27.83
N LEU A 445 16.05 -3.30 27.21
CA LEU A 445 15.21 -4.32 27.82
C LEU A 445 15.64 -5.74 27.39
N PRO A 446 15.54 -6.75 28.26
CA PRO A 446 15.67 -8.16 27.86
C PRO A 446 14.53 -8.56 26.91
N ILE A 447 14.67 -9.69 26.22
CA ILE A 447 13.65 -10.18 25.25
C ILE A 447 12.22 -10.30 25.85
N GLU A 448 12.08 -10.71 27.11
CA GLU A 448 10.80 -10.78 27.85
C GLU A 448 10.36 -9.44 28.47
N GLY A 449 11.18 -8.40 28.34
CA GLY A 449 10.93 -7.06 28.88
C GLY A 449 9.71 -6.39 28.24
N LYS A 450 9.10 -5.45 28.95
CA LYS A 450 7.81 -4.84 28.57
C LYS A 450 7.84 -3.33 28.71
N ILE A 451 7.31 -2.62 27.71
CA ILE A 451 6.98 -1.19 27.80
C ILE A 451 5.48 -1.05 27.86
N SER A 452 4.97 -0.47 28.95
CA SER A 452 3.55 -0.16 29.14
C SER A 452 3.19 1.20 28.53
N LEU A 453 1.99 1.30 27.97
CA LEU A 453 1.44 2.54 27.42
C LEU A 453 -0.09 2.55 27.52
N SER A 454 -0.68 3.73 27.33
CA SER A 454 -2.14 3.91 27.18
C SER A 454 -2.43 4.54 25.82
N LEU A 455 -3.54 4.16 25.20
CA LEU A 455 -4.00 4.66 23.90
C LEU A 455 -5.50 4.96 23.96
N GLU A 456 -5.91 6.14 23.55
CA GLU A 456 -7.31 6.44 23.22
C GLU A 456 -7.72 5.80 21.88
N SER A 457 -9.02 5.74 21.58
CA SER A 457 -9.53 5.19 20.32
C SER A 457 -8.91 5.89 19.11
N LEU A 458 -8.53 5.11 18.09
CA LEU A 458 -7.78 5.56 16.89
C LEU A 458 -6.40 6.19 17.18
N GLN A 459 -5.85 6.07 18.39
CA GLN A 459 -4.43 6.31 18.63
C GLN A 459 -3.59 5.06 18.36
N CYS A 460 -2.33 5.29 17.96
CA CYS A 460 -1.34 4.25 17.77
C CYS A 460 0.06 4.73 18.18
N ASN A 461 0.96 3.79 18.43
CA ASN A 461 2.39 4.01 18.61
C ASN A 461 3.20 3.03 17.76
N VAL A 462 4.45 3.38 17.46
CA VAL A 462 5.41 2.49 16.78
C VAL A 462 6.75 2.47 17.50
N PHE A 463 7.34 1.27 17.54
CA PHE A 463 8.56 0.95 18.24
C PHE A 463 9.52 0.25 17.29
N THR A 464 10.77 0.70 17.23
CA THR A 464 11.87 -0.05 16.59
C THR A 464 12.57 -0.87 17.66
N VAL A 465 12.73 -2.18 17.45
CA VAL A 465 13.37 -3.10 18.39
C VAL A 465 14.65 -3.62 17.75
N SER A 466 15.81 -3.34 18.32
CA SER A 466 17.10 -3.69 17.74
C SER A 466 17.92 -4.56 18.70
N PRO A 467 18.42 -5.74 18.28
CA PRO A 467 19.17 -6.62 19.16
C PRO A 467 20.51 -5.99 19.55
N ILE A 468 20.81 -5.92 20.85
CA ILE A 468 22.10 -5.42 21.35
C ILE A 468 23.14 -6.52 21.16
N LYS A 469 24.06 -6.31 20.22
CA LYS A 469 25.14 -7.25 19.92
C LYS A 469 26.45 -6.81 20.55
N LEU A 470 27.25 -7.79 20.97
CA LEU A 470 28.60 -7.60 21.46
C LEU A 470 29.59 -7.59 20.28
N TYR A 471 30.39 -6.54 20.19
CA TYR A 471 31.46 -6.36 19.22
C TYR A 471 32.82 -6.31 19.94
N ASP A 472 33.90 -6.16 19.15
CA ASP A 472 35.27 -6.09 19.63
C ASP A 472 35.46 -5.08 20.79
N GLN A 473 36.45 -5.36 21.63
CA GLN A 473 36.79 -4.57 22.83
C GLN A 473 35.68 -4.43 23.89
N GLY A 474 34.55 -5.14 23.75
CA GLY A 474 33.42 -5.08 24.69
C GLY A 474 32.41 -3.96 24.40
N VAL A 475 32.39 -3.45 23.17
CA VAL A 475 31.35 -2.53 22.69
C VAL A 475 30.04 -3.30 22.53
N GLN A 476 28.95 -2.78 23.12
CA GLN A 476 27.60 -3.29 22.94
C GLN A 476 26.79 -2.27 22.14
N PHE A 477 26.28 -2.67 20.98
CA PHE A 477 25.71 -1.76 20.00
C PHE A 477 24.46 -2.33 19.34
N ALA A 478 23.49 -1.46 19.02
CA ALA A 478 22.30 -1.79 18.25
C ALA A 478 21.87 -0.60 17.37
N PRO A 479 21.74 -0.74 16.04
CA PRO A 479 21.30 0.37 15.19
C PRO A 479 19.79 0.62 15.36
N ILE A 480 19.36 1.87 15.51
CA ILE A 480 17.94 2.23 15.45
C ILE A 480 17.57 2.75 14.06
N GLY A 481 18.50 3.38 13.34
CA GLY A 481 18.27 3.87 11.97
C GLY A 481 17.80 5.32 11.93
N LEU A 482 16.93 5.66 10.97
CA LEU A 482 16.44 7.03 10.78
C LEU A 482 15.27 7.34 11.73
N ILE A 483 15.58 7.94 12.89
CA ILE A 483 14.66 8.11 14.02
C ILE A 483 13.48 9.07 13.76
N ASP A 484 13.52 9.79 12.63
CA ASP A 484 12.42 10.62 12.14
C ASP A 484 11.40 9.85 11.26
N MET A 485 11.63 8.54 11.01
CA MET A 485 10.77 7.67 10.21
C MET A 485 9.96 6.71 11.10
N TYR A 486 8.71 6.40 10.72
CA TYR A 486 7.88 5.44 11.46
C TYR A 486 8.51 4.03 11.52
N ASN A 487 9.14 3.59 10.42
CA ASN A 487 9.98 2.39 10.40
C ASN A 487 11.47 2.77 10.33
N SER A 488 11.99 3.36 11.40
CA SER A 488 13.37 3.83 11.53
C SER A 488 14.41 2.78 11.14
N GLY A 489 14.25 1.54 11.62
CA GLY A 489 15.17 0.44 11.37
C GLY A 489 15.25 -0.03 9.91
N GLY A 490 14.20 0.21 9.12
CA GLY A 490 14.17 -0.13 7.68
C GLY A 490 15.15 0.68 6.82
N ALA A 491 15.81 1.70 7.40
CA ALA A 491 16.90 2.43 6.75
C ALA A 491 18.25 1.68 6.79
N VAL A 492 18.41 0.75 7.74
CA VAL A 492 19.66 0.02 8.00
C VAL A 492 19.69 -1.25 7.14
N LYS A 493 20.78 -1.46 6.40
CA LYS A 493 20.98 -2.66 5.56
C LYS A 493 21.89 -3.69 6.20
N ALA A 494 23.00 -3.25 6.81
CA ALA A 494 23.97 -4.13 7.45
C ALA A 494 24.72 -3.42 8.58
N VAL A 495 25.20 -4.20 9.55
CA VAL A 495 26.15 -3.80 10.58
C VAL A 495 27.28 -4.81 10.64
N GLU A 496 28.52 -4.33 10.58
CA GLU A 496 29.73 -5.15 10.51
C GLU A 496 30.76 -4.59 11.51
N SER A 497 31.57 -5.43 12.14
CA SER A 497 32.78 -4.97 12.81
C SER A 497 33.90 -4.78 11.78
N PHE A 498 34.79 -3.83 12.07
CA PHE A 498 36.10 -3.78 11.42
C PHE A 498 37.18 -3.66 12.48
N SER A 499 38.31 -4.34 12.28
CA SER A 499 39.48 -4.26 13.14
C SER A 499 40.76 -4.24 12.32
N SER A 500 41.67 -3.37 12.74
CA SER A 500 43.04 -3.23 12.24
C SER A 500 43.98 -3.09 13.46
N PRO A 501 45.31 -3.22 13.29
CA PRO A 501 46.24 -3.14 14.42
C PRO A 501 46.20 -1.83 15.22
N SER A 502 45.62 -0.75 14.66
CA SER A 502 45.54 0.57 15.28
C SER A 502 44.12 1.14 15.40
N THR A 503 43.11 0.52 14.80
CA THR A 503 41.71 1.00 14.84
C THR A 503 40.73 -0.15 14.81
N SER A 504 39.77 -0.17 15.73
CA SER A 504 38.56 -1.01 15.64
C SER A 504 37.31 -0.14 15.62
N GLY A 505 36.22 -0.71 15.12
CA GLY A 505 34.96 0.01 15.04
C GLY A 505 33.82 -0.79 14.46
N ILE A 506 32.72 -0.09 14.25
CA ILE A 506 31.48 -0.62 13.68
C ILE A 506 31.20 0.13 12.37
N LYS A 507 31.06 -0.62 11.29
CA LYS A 507 30.58 -0.13 10.00
C LYS A 507 29.07 -0.38 9.90
N ILE A 508 28.31 0.61 9.44
CA ILE A 508 26.86 0.53 9.25
C ILE A 508 26.55 1.02 7.84
N SER A 509 25.86 0.22 7.04
CA SER A 509 25.40 0.64 5.71
C SER A 509 23.88 0.80 5.66
N GLY A 510 23.40 1.73 4.83
CA GLY A 510 21.96 2.03 4.77
C GLY A 510 21.56 3.04 3.70
N LYS A 511 20.33 3.56 3.82
CA LYS A 511 19.74 4.53 2.89
C LYS A 511 18.93 5.65 3.55
N GLY A 512 18.71 6.73 2.81
CA GLY A 512 18.00 7.92 3.25
C GLY A 512 18.87 8.91 4.04
N CYS A 513 18.23 9.98 4.52
CA CYS A 513 18.86 11.09 5.24
C CYS A 513 18.02 11.50 6.46
N GLY A 514 18.54 12.39 7.30
CA GLY A 514 17.89 12.85 8.53
C GLY A 514 18.66 12.45 9.78
N ARG A 515 18.01 12.44 10.95
CA ARG A 515 18.69 12.04 12.19
C ARG A 515 18.85 10.52 12.24
N PHE A 516 20.06 10.06 12.51
CA PHE A 516 20.37 8.67 12.78
C PHE A 516 20.44 8.45 14.30
N GLY A 517 19.97 7.28 14.76
CA GLY A 517 20.06 6.84 16.15
C GLY A 517 20.62 5.42 16.30
N ALA A 518 21.28 5.16 17.41
CA ALA A 518 21.72 3.83 17.83
C ALA A 518 21.87 3.73 19.37
N TYR A 519 21.83 2.50 19.89
CA TYR A 519 22.34 2.18 21.22
C TYR A 519 23.85 1.98 21.15
N SER A 520 24.60 2.57 22.09
CA SER A 520 26.03 2.30 22.28
C SER A 520 26.41 2.43 23.75
N ASN A 521 26.88 1.33 24.37
CA ASN A 521 27.34 1.34 25.78
C ASN A 521 28.63 2.13 26.03
N ARG A 522 29.29 2.60 24.96
CA ARG A 522 30.50 3.41 25.00
C ARG A 522 30.36 4.60 24.06
N ARG A 523 31.07 5.68 24.39
CA ARG A 523 31.23 6.84 23.51
C ARG A 523 32.18 6.48 22.36
N PRO A 524 31.78 6.60 21.09
CA PRO A 524 32.73 6.55 19.99
C PRO A 524 33.80 7.64 20.15
N THR A 525 35.00 7.39 19.65
CA THR A 525 36.07 8.40 19.54
C THR A 525 35.91 9.25 18.28
N ARG A 526 35.34 8.67 17.21
CA ARG A 526 35.13 9.33 15.91
C ARG A 526 33.92 8.74 15.19
N CYS A 527 33.12 9.58 14.54
CA CYS A 527 32.04 9.19 13.64
C CYS A 527 32.31 9.74 12.24
N ILE A 528 32.36 8.86 11.24
CA ILE A 528 32.58 9.20 9.83
C ILE A 528 31.35 8.74 9.04
N VAL A 529 30.82 9.61 8.19
CA VAL A 529 29.69 9.29 7.28
C VAL A 529 30.14 9.60 5.85
N ASN A 530 30.18 8.58 4.98
CA ASN A 530 30.64 8.69 3.59
C ASN A 530 32.05 9.33 3.44
N GLY A 531 32.94 9.08 4.40
CA GLY A 531 34.30 9.62 4.42
C GLY A 531 34.45 10.98 5.11
N GLU A 532 33.35 11.65 5.48
CA GLU A 532 33.37 12.93 6.21
C GLU A 532 33.15 12.75 7.71
N ASP A 533 33.95 13.43 8.53
CA ASP A 533 33.71 13.51 9.98
C ASP A 533 32.36 14.16 10.30
N LYS A 534 31.64 13.60 11.28
CA LYS A 534 30.39 14.15 11.83
C LYS A 534 30.46 14.26 13.35
N THR A 535 29.89 15.35 13.86
CA THR A 535 29.60 15.52 15.27
C THR A 535 28.47 14.58 15.69
N PHE A 536 28.56 14.04 16.89
CA PHE A 536 27.60 13.11 17.47
C PHE A 536 27.38 13.40 18.95
N GLU A 537 26.20 13.03 19.44
CA GLU A 537 25.80 13.15 20.83
C GLU A 537 25.56 11.76 21.40
N LEU A 538 25.94 11.53 22.66
CA LEU A 538 25.62 10.32 23.41
C LEU A 538 24.95 10.73 24.71
N SER A 539 23.68 10.38 24.88
CA SER A 539 23.00 10.48 26.19
C SER A 539 23.46 9.32 27.07
N GLU A 540 24.27 9.60 28.08
CA GLU A 540 24.88 8.56 28.94
C GLU A 540 23.85 7.81 29.81
N GLY A 541 22.71 8.44 30.13
CA GLY A 541 21.63 7.80 30.87
C GLY A 541 20.97 6.66 30.08
N ASP A 542 20.60 6.92 28.83
CA ASP A 542 19.87 5.98 27.97
C ASP A 542 20.79 5.22 27.01
N ASN A 543 22.09 5.55 26.98
CA ASN A 543 23.09 5.08 26.01
C ASN A 543 22.71 5.38 24.55
N PHE A 544 21.99 6.48 24.31
CA PHE A 544 21.44 6.85 23.00
C PHE A 544 22.43 7.72 22.22
N LEU A 545 23.05 7.13 21.18
CA LEU A 545 23.93 7.78 20.23
C LEU A 545 23.10 8.39 19.08
N THR A 546 23.28 9.67 18.79
CA THR A 546 22.62 10.35 17.67
C THR A 546 23.57 11.25 16.86
N PHE A 547 23.29 11.41 15.57
CA PHE A 547 23.95 12.35 14.66
C PHE A 547 23.10 12.57 13.40
N SER A 548 23.46 13.56 12.57
CA SER A 548 22.69 13.91 11.36
C SER A 548 23.38 13.41 10.08
N ILE A 549 22.61 12.73 9.23
CA ILE A 549 23.00 12.33 7.87
C ILE A 549 22.56 13.45 6.89
N PRO A 550 23.48 14.01 6.07
CA PRO A 550 23.17 15.16 5.20
C PRO A 550 21.99 14.92 4.25
N ALA A 551 21.15 15.93 4.01
CA ALA A 551 19.93 15.83 3.22
C ALA A 551 20.14 15.40 1.74
N VAL A 552 21.33 15.59 1.19
CA VAL A 552 21.70 15.15 -0.17
C VAL A 552 22.05 13.65 -0.25
N THR A 553 22.04 12.94 0.88
CA THR A 553 22.50 11.55 0.98
C THR A 553 21.36 10.58 0.68
N THR A 554 21.49 9.81 -0.40
CA THR A 554 20.56 8.71 -0.73
C THR A 554 20.98 7.38 -0.10
N SER A 555 22.28 7.15 0.05
CA SER A 555 22.87 5.98 0.71
C SER A 555 24.12 6.36 1.50
N TRP A 556 24.37 5.63 2.58
CA TRP A 556 25.44 5.92 3.52
C TRP A 556 26.19 4.68 3.96
N ASP A 557 27.50 4.85 4.09
CA ASP A 557 28.41 4.03 4.89
C ASP A 557 28.86 4.88 6.08
N ILE A 558 28.54 4.43 7.30
CA ILE A 558 28.93 5.05 8.57
C ILE A 558 30.04 4.20 9.18
N ALA A 559 31.10 4.83 9.69
CA ALA A 559 32.12 4.18 10.50
C ALA A 559 32.20 4.86 11.88
N LEU A 560 31.95 4.08 12.93
CA LEU A 560 32.11 4.47 14.33
C LEU A 560 33.38 3.84 14.86
N HIS A 561 34.35 4.66 15.25
CA HIS A 561 35.60 4.20 15.88
C HIS A 561 35.46 4.22 17.41
N PHE A 562 36.07 3.24 18.07
CA PHE A 562 36.10 3.10 19.53
C PHE A 562 37.55 2.99 20.01
#